data_AF-A0A2U3LQW5-F1
#
_entry.id   AF-A0A2U3LQW5-F1
#
_cell.length_a   1.000
_cell.length_b   1.000
_cell.length_c   1.000
_cell.angle_alpha   90.00
_cell.angle_beta   90.00
_cell.angle_gamma   90.00
#
_symmetry.space_group_name_H-M   'P 1'
#
loop_
_entity.id
_entity.type
_entity.pdbx_description
1 polymer ?
#
loop_
_entity_poly.entity_id
_entity_poly.type
_entity_poly.pdbx_seq_one_letter_code
_entity_poly.pdbx_strand_id
1 'polypeptide(L)'
;MRRNFGDVTFEMDKCKIALKILRYWYLVEFLNQPNFPLETRENQKNNCKAAEGKTNWKQISLYHPFATEEIDPMTIFFRKSLEQYRQYPEISDEVSICFGKIKRMDCIEYLQQRFAQKIYSPEKDLSSISLIGLKCDPQGCYIEKSVNVSPLIWGIARLQSHTGEINDEDLSMLLSLKAYSNDMQVFEDYLTHQNEDGQTIGATITSNLLGQLYHQIYKTYLNPIWGSHSSAKQEGIMIYRRYYSEEDKSKDSESLYFSDLSKSFFMNDLQMIIEEVSANHYGTKGSMEKAVIDYIVGAYAEEYPQEGRMDFAKRVNLRTAWNHDTKEERADFLTAIWIFSCHLLENGLRNICLLLCSNWQLIWARIPKRAVEIFSLLTGLRALAKQPY
;
A
#
# COMPACT_ATOMS: atom_id res chain seq x y z
N MET A 1 36.56 -33.73 -12.11
CA MET A 1 35.84 -32.71 -11.31
C MET A 1 36.34 -31.31 -11.68
N ARG A 2 35.78 -30.68 -12.72
CA ARG A 2 35.86 -29.22 -12.91
C ARG A 2 34.46 -28.72 -12.56
N ARG A 3 34.28 -28.16 -11.37
CA ARG A 3 33.01 -27.53 -11.00
C ARG A 3 32.86 -26.22 -11.78
N ASN A 4 31.64 -26.00 -12.24
CA ASN A 4 31.11 -24.84 -12.96
C ASN A 4 31.34 -23.52 -12.22
N PHE A 5 32.55 -22.98 -12.25
CA PHE A 5 32.80 -21.65 -11.69
C PHE A 5 32.08 -20.54 -12.48
N GLY A 6 31.91 -20.70 -13.79
CA GLY A 6 31.24 -19.69 -14.65
C GLY A 6 29.73 -19.57 -14.41
N ASP A 7 29.06 -20.69 -14.18
CA ASP A 7 27.60 -20.77 -13.98
C ASP A 7 27.18 -20.16 -12.64
N VAL A 8 28.00 -20.37 -11.59
CA VAL A 8 27.78 -19.80 -10.25
C VAL A 8 27.95 -18.28 -10.25
N THR A 9 28.95 -17.74 -10.95
CA THR A 9 29.11 -16.27 -11.08
C THR A 9 27.95 -15.61 -11.83
N PHE A 10 27.37 -16.31 -12.80
CA PHE A 10 26.25 -15.82 -13.60
C PHE A 10 24.93 -15.85 -12.82
N GLU A 11 24.67 -16.92 -12.05
CA GLU A 11 23.52 -16.98 -11.15
C GLU A 11 23.61 -15.95 -10.02
N MET A 12 24.82 -15.67 -9.53
CA MET A 12 25.06 -14.64 -8.51
C MET A 12 24.89 -13.21 -9.06
N ASP A 13 25.03 -13.00 -10.37
CA ASP A 13 24.70 -11.73 -11.04
C ASP A 13 23.17 -11.56 -11.20
N LYS A 14 22.46 -12.63 -11.57
CA LYS A 14 20.98 -12.63 -11.63
C LYS A 14 20.32 -12.36 -10.28
N CYS A 15 20.82 -12.97 -9.20
CA CYS A 15 20.27 -12.74 -7.86
C CYS A 15 20.42 -11.28 -7.43
N LYS A 16 21.54 -10.62 -7.78
CA LYS A 16 21.72 -9.18 -7.52
C LYS A 16 20.73 -8.31 -8.28
N ILE A 17 20.47 -8.63 -9.55
CA ILE A 17 19.46 -7.91 -10.34
C ILE A 17 18.06 -8.17 -9.79
N ALA A 18 17.74 -9.42 -9.46
CA ALA A 18 16.47 -9.80 -8.86
C ALA A 18 16.22 -9.03 -7.55
N LEU A 19 17.24 -8.90 -6.68
CA LEU A 19 17.15 -8.11 -5.45
C LEU A 19 16.79 -6.65 -5.72
N LYS A 20 17.39 -6.02 -6.74
CA LYS A 20 17.05 -4.64 -7.12
C LYS A 20 15.59 -4.52 -7.55
N ILE A 21 15.12 -5.46 -8.37
CA ILE A 21 13.74 -5.48 -8.87
C ILE A 21 12.75 -5.72 -7.73
N LEU A 22 13.03 -6.70 -6.85
CA LEU A 22 12.20 -7.02 -5.68
C LEU A 22 12.09 -5.83 -4.72
N ARG A 23 13.22 -5.18 -4.40
CA ARG A 23 13.24 -3.98 -3.55
C ARG A 23 12.43 -2.84 -4.16
N TYR A 24 12.52 -2.66 -5.48
CA TYR A 24 11.69 -1.69 -6.18
C TYR A 24 10.20 -2.01 -6.07
N TRP A 25 9.78 -3.25 -6.37
CA TRP A 25 8.39 -3.65 -6.24
C TRP A 25 7.86 -3.49 -4.82
N TYR A 26 8.66 -3.84 -3.82
CA TYR A 26 8.37 -3.60 -2.42
C TYR A 26 8.11 -2.11 -2.14
N LEU A 27 8.99 -1.21 -2.60
CA LEU A 27 8.83 0.24 -2.41
C LEU A 27 7.58 0.78 -3.10
N VAL A 28 7.28 0.28 -4.30
CA VAL A 28 6.06 0.65 -5.02
C VAL A 28 4.83 0.26 -4.23
N GLU A 29 4.76 -0.98 -3.74
CA GLU A 29 3.62 -1.46 -2.96
C GLU A 29 3.47 -0.69 -1.64
N PHE A 30 4.58 -0.49 -0.93
CA PHE A 30 4.60 0.18 0.36
C PHE A 30 4.19 1.65 0.31
N LEU A 31 4.70 2.41 -0.67
CA LEU A 31 4.41 3.83 -0.82
C LEU A 31 3.08 4.07 -1.55
N ASN A 32 2.45 3.02 -2.11
CA ASN A 32 1.16 3.10 -2.79
C ASN A 32 0.00 3.22 -1.80
N GLN A 33 -0.22 4.44 -1.33
CA GLN A 33 -1.27 4.72 -0.37
C GLN A 33 -2.66 4.89 -1.04
N PRO A 34 -3.72 4.27 -0.48
CA PRO A 34 -5.09 4.48 -0.96
C PRO A 34 -5.55 5.94 -0.86
N ASN A 35 -6.56 6.30 -1.65
CA ASN A 35 -7.19 7.62 -1.56
C ASN A 35 -7.84 7.79 -0.18
N PHE A 36 -7.87 9.02 0.31
CA PHE A 36 -8.61 9.41 1.51
C PHE A 36 -10.05 8.90 1.38
N PRO A 37 -10.58 8.17 2.37
CA PRO A 37 -11.88 7.52 2.23
C PRO A 37 -12.99 8.53 1.94
N LEU A 38 -13.84 8.17 0.98
CA LEU A 38 -15.04 8.91 0.64
C LEU A 38 -16.20 7.93 0.55
N GLU A 39 -17.30 8.27 1.19
CA GLU A 39 -18.52 7.48 1.11
C GLU A 39 -19.05 7.49 -0.33
N THR A 40 -19.40 6.31 -0.85
CA THR A 40 -19.96 6.19 -2.19
C THR A 40 -21.43 6.61 -2.20
N ARG A 41 -21.91 7.14 -3.33
CA ARG A 41 -23.34 7.48 -3.52
C ARG A 41 -24.26 6.28 -3.34
N GLU A 42 -23.76 5.09 -3.69
CA GLU A 42 -24.48 3.85 -3.48
C GLU A 42 -24.62 3.54 -2.00
N ASN A 43 -23.54 3.63 -1.21
CA ASN A 43 -23.60 3.44 0.24
C ASN A 43 -24.52 4.47 0.91
N GLN A 44 -24.50 5.73 0.48
CA GLN A 44 -25.42 6.77 0.97
C GLN A 44 -26.88 6.40 0.72
N LYS A 45 -27.22 6.03 -0.53
CA LYS A 45 -28.57 5.61 -0.89
C LYS A 45 -29.01 4.39 -0.09
N ASN A 46 -28.08 3.48 0.13
CA ASN A 46 -28.26 2.26 0.90
C ASN A 46 -28.57 2.60 2.37
N ASN A 47 -27.74 3.43 3.01
CA ASN A 47 -27.94 3.91 4.36
C ASN A 47 -29.26 4.69 4.52
N CYS A 48 -29.66 5.52 3.55
CA CYS A 48 -30.97 6.19 3.60
C CYS A 48 -32.14 5.18 3.68
N LYS A 49 -32.11 4.12 2.86
CA LYS A 49 -33.15 3.07 2.91
C LYS A 49 -33.11 2.30 4.23
N ALA A 50 -31.92 2.06 4.79
CA ALA A 50 -31.76 1.39 6.07
C ALA A 50 -32.34 2.23 7.23
N ALA A 51 -32.13 3.55 7.21
CA ALA A 51 -32.72 4.47 8.19
C ALA A 51 -34.26 4.50 8.13
N GLU A 52 -34.83 4.35 6.93
CA GLU A 52 -36.28 4.24 6.72
C GLU A 52 -36.85 2.85 7.04
N GLY A 53 -36.00 1.88 7.42
CA GLY A 53 -36.41 0.49 7.67
C GLY A 53 -36.85 -0.28 6.42
N LYS A 54 -36.41 0.17 5.23
CA LYS A 54 -36.80 -0.39 3.91
C LYS A 54 -35.78 -1.39 3.35
N THR A 55 -34.86 -1.89 4.18
CA THR A 55 -33.84 -2.88 3.78
C THR A 55 -33.84 -4.06 4.74
N ASN A 56 -33.47 -5.24 4.23
CA ASN A 56 -33.25 -6.45 5.02
C ASN A 56 -31.75 -6.76 5.12
N TRP A 57 -30.90 -5.74 5.09
CA TRP A 57 -29.46 -5.97 5.20
C TRP A 57 -29.09 -6.29 6.63
N LYS A 58 -28.09 -7.15 6.78
CA LYS A 58 -27.55 -7.57 8.07
C LYS A 58 -26.57 -6.56 8.64
N GLN A 59 -26.01 -5.71 7.78
CA GLN A 59 -24.99 -4.73 8.11
C GLN A 59 -25.10 -3.46 7.28
N ILE A 60 -24.61 -2.36 7.83
CA ILE A 60 -24.41 -1.07 7.16
C ILE A 60 -23.05 -0.49 7.52
N SER A 61 -22.42 0.21 6.59
CA SER A 61 -21.15 0.93 6.81
C SER A 61 -21.42 2.42 6.92
N LEU A 62 -20.96 3.04 7.99
CA LEU A 62 -21.18 4.46 8.28
C LEU A 62 -19.89 5.25 8.14
N TYR A 63 -20.00 6.46 7.57
CA TYR A 63 -18.90 7.37 7.33
C TYR A 63 -19.22 8.71 8.01
N HIS A 64 -18.41 9.10 8.98
CA HIS A 64 -18.61 10.33 9.74
C HIS A 64 -17.40 11.25 9.56
N PRO A 65 -17.49 12.26 8.68
CA PRO A 65 -16.47 13.29 8.59
C PRO A 65 -16.50 14.17 9.86
N PHE A 66 -15.34 14.62 10.32
CA PHE A 66 -15.20 15.48 11.49
C PHE A 66 -14.02 16.43 11.37
N ALA A 67 -14.06 17.52 12.14
CA ALA A 67 -12.92 18.40 12.40
C ALA A 67 -12.55 18.40 13.89
N THR A 68 -11.31 18.74 14.23
CA THR A 68 -10.82 18.70 15.64
C THR A 68 -11.45 19.71 16.58
N GLU A 69 -12.19 20.69 16.06
CA GLU A 69 -12.95 21.63 16.89
C GLU A 69 -14.20 20.99 17.50
N GLU A 70 -14.59 19.80 17.01
CA GLU A 70 -15.72 19.05 17.55
C GLU A 70 -15.34 18.36 18.87
N ILE A 71 -16.12 18.58 19.92
CA ILE A 71 -15.93 17.93 21.22
C ILE A 71 -16.52 16.53 21.17
N ASP A 72 -15.70 15.52 21.49
CA ASP A 72 -16.10 14.11 21.61
C ASP A 72 -16.93 13.57 20.42
N PRO A 73 -16.38 13.61 19.20
CA PRO A 73 -17.09 13.21 17.98
C PRO A 73 -17.55 11.75 18.05
N MET A 74 -16.78 10.87 18.69
CA MET A 74 -17.06 9.43 18.83
C MET A 74 -18.41 9.18 19.50
N THR A 75 -18.59 9.65 20.74
CA THR A 75 -19.82 9.44 21.51
C THR A 75 -21.03 10.07 20.81
N ILE A 76 -20.84 11.25 20.21
CA ILE A 76 -21.89 11.94 19.48
C ILE A 76 -22.32 11.13 18.24
N PHE A 77 -21.38 10.60 17.47
CA PHE A 77 -21.68 9.83 16.27
C PHE A 77 -22.32 8.49 16.58
N PHE A 78 -21.85 7.77 17.60
CA PHE A 78 -22.45 6.50 18.02
C PHE A 78 -23.88 6.66 18.52
N ARG A 79 -24.15 7.71 19.30
CA ARG A 79 -25.52 8.00 19.75
C ARG A 79 -26.44 8.38 18.58
N LYS A 80 -26.00 9.31 17.73
CA LYS A 80 -26.78 9.75 16.56
C LYS A 80 -27.07 8.59 15.61
N SER A 81 -26.08 7.74 15.36
CA SER A 81 -26.27 6.57 14.51
C SER A 81 -27.21 5.54 15.13
N LEU A 82 -27.22 5.35 16.46
CA LEU A 82 -28.20 4.49 17.12
C LEU A 82 -29.63 5.01 16.98
N GLU A 83 -29.80 6.32 17.15
CA GLU A 83 -31.10 6.97 17.01
C GLU A 83 -31.66 6.85 15.59
N GLN A 84 -30.78 6.99 14.58
CA GLN A 84 -31.12 6.93 13.16
C GLN A 84 -31.29 5.49 12.63
N TYR A 85 -30.47 4.55 13.11
CA TYR A 85 -30.39 3.17 12.63
C TYR A 85 -30.78 2.18 13.74
N ARG A 86 -31.96 2.37 14.35
CA ARG A 86 -32.43 1.55 15.49
C ARG A 86 -32.50 0.05 15.21
N GLN A 87 -32.66 -0.36 13.95
CA GLN A 87 -32.65 -1.76 13.53
C GLN A 87 -31.26 -2.39 13.57
N TYR A 88 -30.19 -1.59 13.70
CA TYR A 88 -28.81 -2.03 13.71
C TYR A 88 -28.14 -1.62 15.04
N PRO A 89 -28.50 -2.27 16.16
CA PRO A 89 -28.05 -1.87 17.50
C PRO A 89 -26.56 -2.10 17.72
N GLU A 90 -26.01 -3.15 17.11
CA GLU A 90 -24.64 -3.57 17.37
C GLU A 90 -23.63 -2.82 16.50
N ILE A 91 -22.44 -2.60 17.04
CA ILE A 91 -21.33 -1.87 16.41
C ILE A 91 -20.12 -2.79 16.22
N SER A 92 -19.36 -2.57 15.14
CA SER A 92 -18.10 -3.27 14.89
C SER A 92 -17.10 -3.09 16.03
N ASP A 93 -16.30 -4.12 16.30
CA ASP A 93 -15.25 -4.09 17.33
C ASP A 93 -14.10 -3.15 16.97
N GLU A 94 -13.99 -2.80 15.69
CA GLU A 94 -13.03 -1.81 15.19
C GLU A 94 -13.78 -0.60 14.63
N VAL A 95 -13.17 0.57 14.81
CA VAL A 95 -13.55 1.84 14.19
C VAL A 95 -12.30 2.41 13.54
N SER A 96 -12.31 2.52 12.21
CA SER A 96 -11.20 3.11 11.46
C SER A 96 -11.27 4.63 11.50
N ILE A 97 -10.15 5.26 11.82
CA ILE A 97 -9.98 6.72 11.79
C ILE A 97 -8.90 7.06 10.78
N CYS A 98 -9.26 7.88 9.79
CA CYS A 98 -8.32 8.52 8.88
C CYS A 98 -8.30 10.02 9.18
N PHE A 99 -7.11 10.56 9.47
CA PHE A 99 -6.98 11.93 9.92
C PHE A 99 -5.83 12.67 9.25
N GLY A 100 -6.03 13.95 8.98
CA GLY A 100 -5.12 14.77 8.20
C GLY A 100 -5.28 14.47 6.71
N LYS A 101 -5.57 15.49 5.90
CA LYS A 101 -5.85 15.33 4.48
C LYS A 101 -4.87 16.15 3.66
N ILE A 102 -4.10 15.49 2.80
CA ILE A 102 -3.12 16.12 1.91
C ILE A 102 -3.34 15.67 0.47
N LYS A 103 -3.08 16.54 -0.51
CA LYS A 103 -3.19 16.14 -1.92
C LYS A 103 -2.00 15.29 -2.32
N ARG A 104 -2.26 14.20 -3.04
CA ARG A 104 -1.18 13.36 -3.59
C ARG A 104 -0.30 14.16 -4.55
N MET A 105 -0.89 15.09 -5.30
CA MET A 105 -0.15 15.94 -6.22
C MET A 105 0.93 16.77 -5.53
N ASP A 106 0.71 17.26 -4.30
CA ASP A 106 1.71 18.09 -3.62
C ASP A 106 2.98 17.28 -3.31
N CYS A 107 2.83 15.98 -2.99
CA CYS A 107 3.92 15.02 -2.82
C CYS A 107 4.69 14.81 -4.14
N ILE A 108 3.94 14.63 -5.24
CA ILE A 108 4.50 14.43 -6.59
C ILE A 108 5.28 15.68 -7.03
N GLU A 109 4.70 16.86 -6.86
CA GLU A 109 5.34 18.13 -7.24
C GLU A 109 6.61 18.39 -6.42
N TYR A 110 6.58 18.12 -5.10
CA TYR A 110 7.77 18.22 -4.26
C TYR A 110 8.91 17.32 -4.77
N LEU A 111 8.59 16.04 -5.02
CA LEU A 111 9.56 15.07 -5.52
C LEU A 111 10.10 15.47 -6.91
N GLN A 112 9.26 15.98 -7.81
CA GLN A 112 9.67 16.52 -9.13
C GLN A 112 10.70 17.65 -9.00
N GLN A 113 10.40 18.61 -8.13
CA GLN A 113 11.30 19.74 -7.88
C GLN A 113 12.61 19.28 -7.25
N ARG A 114 12.55 18.38 -6.27
CA ARG A 114 13.72 17.92 -5.51
C ARG A 114 14.72 17.13 -6.35
N PHE A 115 14.23 16.33 -7.30
CA PHE A 115 15.04 15.47 -8.15
C PHE A 115 15.21 16.02 -9.58
N ALA A 116 14.80 17.27 -9.84
CA ALA A 116 14.88 17.94 -11.13
C ALA A 116 14.29 17.12 -12.31
N GLN A 117 13.26 16.32 -12.03
CA GLN A 117 12.61 15.47 -13.02
C GLN A 117 11.28 16.08 -13.47
N LYS A 118 11.15 16.35 -14.77
CA LYS A 118 9.87 16.73 -15.37
C LYS A 118 9.13 15.48 -15.82
N ILE A 119 8.17 15.03 -15.02
CA ILE A 119 7.27 13.97 -15.46
C ILE A 119 6.06 14.61 -16.11
N TYR A 120 5.91 14.37 -17.41
CA TYR A 120 4.71 14.76 -18.13
C TYR A 120 3.63 13.69 -17.91
N SER A 121 2.68 13.99 -17.04
CA SER A 121 1.43 13.24 -16.93
C SER A 121 0.29 14.09 -17.50
N PRO A 122 -0.40 13.64 -18.57
CA PRO A 122 -1.54 14.38 -19.11
C PRO A 122 -2.71 14.47 -18.11
N GLU A 123 -2.81 13.50 -17.19
CA GLU A 123 -3.78 13.48 -16.11
C GLU A 123 -3.14 13.95 -14.80
N LYS A 124 -3.77 14.96 -14.17
CA LYS A 124 -3.42 15.39 -12.82
C LYS A 124 -4.22 14.57 -11.81
N ASP A 125 -3.53 13.92 -10.89
CA ASP A 125 -4.18 13.24 -9.79
C ASP A 125 -4.61 14.26 -8.73
N LEU A 126 -5.93 14.52 -8.66
CA LEU A 126 -6.53 15.45 -7.70
C LEU A 126 -6.94 14.75 -6.40
N SER A 127 -6.65 13.47 -6.25
CA SER A 127 -6.99 12.73 -5.04
C SER A 127 -6.20 13.24 -3.83
N SER A 128 -6.82 13.07 -2.66
CA SER A 128 -6.16 13.28 -1.38
C SER A 128 -5.82 11.95 -0.76
N ILE A 129 -4.86 11.94 0.14
CA ILE A 129 -4.46 10.80 0.97
C ILE A 129 -4.56 11.20 2.44
N SER A 130 -4.67 10.21 3.32
CA SER A 130 -4.66 10.42 4.77
C SER A 130 -3.23 10.64 5.27
N LEU A 131 -3.03 11.52 6.25
CA LEU A 131 -1.73 11.66 6.91
C LEU A 131 -1.55 10.60 8.00
N ILE A 132 -2.64 10.24 8.67
CA ILE A 132 -2.68 9.38 9.85
C ILE A 132 -3.79 8.35 9.66
N GLY A 133 -3.51 7.10 9.97
CA GLY A 133 -4.49 6.03 10.13
C GLY A 133 -4.35 5.44 11.52
N LEU A 134 -5.46 5.17 12.20
CA LEU A 134 -5.49 4.42 13.46
C LEU A 134 -6.84 3.75 13.65
N LYS A 135 -6.91 2.78 14.57
CA LYS A 135 -8.16 2.13 14.96
C LYS A 135 -8.43 2.34 16.45
N CYS A 136 -9.70 2.33 16.80
CA CYS A 136 -10.16 2.28 18.18
C CYS A 136 -11.33 1.31 18.31
N ASP A 137 -11.61 0.90 19.55
CA ASP A 137 -12.76 0.06 19.90
C ASP A 137 -14.06 0.90 20.03
N PRO A 138 -15.22 0.27 20.26
CA PRO A 138 -16.48 0.97 20.49
C PRO A 138 -16.50 1.90 21.71
N GLN A 139 -15.57 1.75 22.64
CA GLN A 139 -15.40 2.61 23.81
C GLN A 139 -14.52 3.82 23.48
N GLY A 140 -13.96 3.88 22.27
CA GLY A 140 -13.06 4.93 21.83
C GLY A 140 -11.63 4.74 22.35
N CYS A 141 -11.28 3.58 22.89
CA CYS A 141 -9.92 3.26 23.28
C CYS A 141 -9.12 2.80 22.06
N TYR A 142 -7.89 3.33 21.93
CA TYR A 142 -6.98 2.98 20.86
C TYR A 142 -6.70 1.46 20.80
N ILE A 143 -6.65 0.90 19.60
CA ILE A 143 -6.26 -0.50 19.36
C ILE A 143 -4.75 -0.54 19.07
N GLU A 144 -4.00 -1.26 19.88
CA GLU A 144 -2.53 -1.40 19.76
C GLU A 144 -2.11 -1.85 18.35
N LYS A 145 -0.97 -1.34 17.87
CA LYS A 145 -0.38 -1.69 16.55
C LYS A 145 -1.20 -1.25 15.35
N SER A 146 -2.16 -0.34 15.54
CA SER A 146 -3.02 0.16 14.45
C SER A 146 -2.60 1.53 13.92
N VAL A 147 -1.75 2.28 14.63
CA VAL A 147 -1.32 3.60 14.18
C VAL A 147 -0.36 3.47 13.02
N ASN A 148 -0.58 4.32 12.02
CA ASN A 148 0.30 4.44 10.89
C ASN A 148 0.30 5.89 10.38
N VAL A 149 1.47 6.34 9.97
CA VAL A 149 1.66 7.63 9.28
C VAL A 149 1.74 7.34 7.78
N SER A 150 1.20 8.21 6.94
CA SER A 150 1.32 8.11 5.48
C SER A 150 2.71 7.62 5.05
N PRO A 151 2.83 6.40 4.49
CA PRO A 151 4.12 5.85 4.05
C PRO A 151 4.79 6.75 3.01
N LEU A 152 4.00 7.38 2.15
CA LEU A 152 4.48 8.33 1.16
C LEU A 152 5.13 9.56 1.81
N ILE A 153 4.45 10.21 2.76
CA ILE A 153 4.97 11.40 3.44
C ILE A 153 6.20 11.04 4.29
N TRP A 154 6.12 9.94 5.04
CA TRP A 154 7.24 9.41 5.81
C TRP A 154 8.46 9.17 4.92
N GLY A 155 8.26 8.52 3.77
CA GLY A 155 9.33 8.22 2.82
C GLY A 155 9.98 9.47 2.25
N ILE A 156 9.19 10.47 1.87
CA ILE A 156 9.70 11.76 1.39
C ILE A 156 10.52 12.46 2.47
N ALA A 157 10.04 12.50 3.72
CA ALA A 157 10.75 13.13 4.82
C ALA A 157 12.09 12.45 5.12
N ARG A 158 12.12 11.10 5.11
CA ARG A 158 13.36 10.34 5.28
C ARG A 158 14.37 10.61 4.16
N LEU A 159 13.91 10.63 2.91
CA LEU A 159 14.75 10.97 1.76
C LEU A 159 15.31 12.38 1.86
N GLN A 160 14.52 13.34 2.34
CA GLN A 160 14.97 14.70 2.53
C GLN A 160 16.05 14.82 3.60
N SER A 161 15.91 14.08 4.70
CA SER A 161 16.88 14.08 5.80
C SER A 161 18.20 13.38 5.48
N HIS A 162 18.26 12.62 4.39
CA HIS A 162 19.45 11.88 4.01
C HIS A 162 20.50 12.77 3.34
N THR A 163 21.70 12.82 3.93
CA THR A 163 22.85 13.57 3.43
C THR A 163 23.86 12.61 2.80
N GLY A 164 23.71 12.29 1.51
CA GLY A 164 24.60 11.37 0.80
C GLY A 164 24.10 11.00 -0.59
N GLU A 165 24.96 10.37 -1.40
CA GLU A 165 24.53 9.70 -2.64
C GLU A 165 23.74 8.45 -2.27
N ILE A 166 22.46 8.40 -2.65
CA ILE A 166 21.60 7.25 -2.38
C ILE A 166 21.82 6.21 -3.50
N ASN A 167 22.51 5.10 -3.19
CA ASN A 167 22.53 3.94 -4.08
C ASN A 167 21.30 3.02 -3.83
N ASP A 168 21.12 2.01 -4.69
CA ASP A 168 19.94 1.11 -4.62
C ASP A 168 19.84 0.33 -3.30
N GLU A 169 20.97 -0.03 -2.69
CA GLU A 169 21.04 -0.72 -1.40
C GLU A 169 20.63 0.21 -0.27
N ASP A 170 21.16 1.42 -0.25
CA ASP A 170 20.88 2.44 0.76
C ASP A 170 19.41 2.88 0.74
N LEU A 171 18.81 3.02 -0.46
CA LEU A 171 17.39 3.39 -0.59
C LEU A 171 16.47 2.33 0.05
N SER A 172 16.76 1.05 -0.22
CA SER A 172 15.95 -0.05 0.30
C SER A 172 16.05 -0.19 1.82
N MET A 173 17.23 0.07 2.38
CA MET A 173 17.41 0.09 3.84
C MET A 173 16.74 1.31 4.47
N LEU A 174 16.88 2.49 3.84
CA LEU A 174 16.32 3.75 4.30
C LEU A 174 14.79 3.71 4.40
N LEU A 175 14.14 3.06 3.42
CA LEU A 175 12.68 2.96 3.28
C LEU A 175 12.13 1.56 3.62
N SER A 176 12.81 0.83 4.50
CA SER A 176 12.40 -0.52 4.93
C SER A 176 11.22 -0.52 5.91
N LEU A 177 10.48 -1.63 5.95
CA LEU A 177 9.39 -1.86 6.92
C LEU A 177 9.89 -1.72 8.35
N LYS A 178 11.08 -2.26 8.63
CA LYS A 178 11.71 -2.13 9.95
C LYS A 178 11.97 -0.68 10.33
N ALA A 179 12.47 0.13 9.40
CA ALA A 179 12.68 1.56 9.64
C ALA A 179 11.35 2.28 9.88
N TYR A 180 10.30 1.93 9.14
CA TYR A 180 8.97 2.48 9.32
C TYR A 180 8.37 2.09 10.68
N SER A 181 8.36 0.80 11.03
CA SER A 181 7.85 0.31 12.31
C SER A 181 8.57 0.93 13.49
N ASN A 182 9.90 1.12 13.41
CA ASN A 182 10.66 1.81 14.46
C ASN A 182 10.20 3.27 14.64
N ASP A 183 9.93 3.98 13.55
CA ASP A 183 9.43 5.35 13.62
C ASP A 183 7.97 5.40 14.11
N MET A 184 7.15 4.39 13.78
CA MET A 184 5.77 4.27 14.26
C MET A 184 5.70 3.96 15.75
N GLN A 185 6.69 3.25 16.31
CA GLN A 185 6.74 2.91 17.73
C GLN A 185 6.65 4.15 18.63
N VAL A 186 7.21 5.29 18.21
CA VAL A 186 7.12 6.56 18.95
C VAL A 186 5.67 7.01 19.14
N PHE A 187 4.81 6.74 18.16
CA PHE A 187 3.39 7.07 18.22
C PHE A 187 2.58 5.97 18.93
N GLU A 188 2.97 4.71 18.80
CA GLU A 188 2.40 3.61 19.60
C GLU A 188 2.59 3.84 21.10
N ASP A 189 3.80 4.19 21.52
CA ASP A 189 4.14 4.47 22.92
C ASP A 189 3.36 5.68 23.46
N TYR A 190 3.02 6.63 22.60
CA TYR A 190 2.22 7.81 22.96
C TYR A 190 0.72 7.50 23.07
N LEU A 191 0.23 6.50 22.34
CA LEU A 191 -1.18 6.09 22.31
C LEU A 191 -1.49 4.93 23.26
N THR A 192 -0.50 4.41 23.99
CA THR A 192 -0.64 3.30 24.91
C THR A 192 -0.09 3.65 26.29
N HIS A 193 -0.59 2.98 27.32
CA HIS A 193 -0.10 3.11 28.69
C HIS A 193 -0.24 1.77 29.42
N GLN A 194 0.51 1.57 30.49
CA GLN A 194 0.37 0.38 31.33
C GLN A 194 -0.66 0.63 32.43
N ASN A 195 -1.55 -0.35 32.63
CA ASN A 195 -2.43 -0.37 33.80
C ASN A 195 -1.71 -0.89 35.05
N GLU A 196 -2.42 -0.93 36.19
CA GLU A 196 -1.88 -1.40 37.47
C GLU A 196 -1.39 -2.86 37.44
N ASP A 197 -1.95 -3.68 36.53
CA ASP A 197 -1.59 -5.08 36.32
C ASP A 197 -0.44 -5.27 35.31
N GLY A 198 0.15 -4.17 34.81
CA GLY A 198 1.24 -4.19 33.83
C GLY A 198 0.82 -4.52 32.40
N GLN A 199 -0.49 -4.53 32.09
CA GLN A 199 -1.01 -4.74 30.74
C GLN A 199 -1.02 -3.42 29.97
N THR A 200 -0.60 -3.47 28.72
CA THR A 200 -0.69 -2.34 27.78
C THR A 200 -2.14 -2.11 27.39
N ILE A 201 -2.63 -0.91 27.64
CA ILE A 201 -3.98 -0.46 27.28
C ILE A 201 -3.92 0.79 26.41
N GLY A 202 -4.84 0.90 25.47
CA GLY A 202 -4.95 2.05 24.58
C GLY A 202 -5.50 3.29 25.27
N ALA A 203 -4.95 4.45 24.92
CA ALA A 203 -5.48 5.75 25.34
C ALA A 203 -6.85 6.00 24.69
N THR A 204 -7.74 6.71 25.40
CA THR A 204 -9.01 7.15 24.84
C THR A 204 -8.79 8.22 23.77
N ILE A 205 -9.29 7.96 22.56
CA ILE A 205 -9.18 8.86 21.42
C ILE A 205 -10.10 10.06 21.61
N THR A 206 -9.50 11.22 21.86
CA THR A 206 -10.19 12.51 21.98
C THR A 206 -9.73 13.46 20.87
N SER A 207 -10.53 14.50 20.58
CA SER A 207 -10.14 15.54 19.61
C SER A 207 -8.83 16.24 19.97
N ASN A 208 -8.55 16.39 21.28
CA ASN A 208 -7.30 16.93 21.77
C ASN A 208 -6.13 15.98 21.48
N LEU A 209 -6.28 14.68 21.77
CA LEU A 209 -5.26 13.68 21.47
C LEU A 209 -4.95 13.59 19.97
N LEU A 210 -5.99 13.57 19.13
CA LEU A 210 -5.84 13.59 17.67
C LEU A 210 -5.12 14.87 17.19
N GLY A 211 -5.47 16.02 17.76
CA GLY A 211 -4.81 17.29 17.46
C GLY A 211 -3.33 17.31 17.84
N GLN A 212 -2.98 16.77 19.01
CA GLN A 212 -1.58 16.64 19.46
C GLN A 212 -0.80 15.68 18.57
N LEU A 213 -1.37 14.52 18.25
CA LEU A 213 -0.78 13.55 17.34
C LEU A 213 -0.52 14.17 15.96
N TYR A 214 -1.51 14.88 15.41
CA TYR A 214 -1.36 15.62 14.15
C TYR A 214 -0.25 16.66 14.20
N HIS A 215 -0.17 17.45 15.28
CA HIS A 215 0.89 18.45 15.41
C HIS A 215 2.29 17.82 15.46
N GLN A 216 2.44 16.70 16.17
CA GLN A 216 3.70 15.98 16.25
C GLN A 216 4.10 15.43 14.88
N ILE A 217 3.17 14.77 14.17
CA ILE A 217 3.41 14.23 12.82
C ILE A 217 3.69 15.35 11.83
N TYR A 218 2.96 16.47 11.90
CA TYR A 218 3.21 17.65 11.08
C TYR A 218 4.63 18.17 11.28
N LYS A 219 5.04 18.37 12.54
CA LYS A 219 6.37 18.88 12.88
C LYS A 219 7.48 17.93 12.41
N THR A 220 7.29 16.63 12.55
CA THR A 220 8.29 15.61 12.22
C THR A 220 8.42 15.38 10.72
N TYR A 221 7.30 15.31 9.99
CA TYR A 221 7.32 14.85 8.60
C TYR A 221 6.91 15.91 7.57
N LEU A 222 5.94 16.79 7.87
CA LEU A 222 5.48 17.80 6.91
C LEU A 222 6.32 19.06 6.92
N ASN A 223 6.71 19.54 8.10
CA ASN A 223 7.47 20.77 8.28
C ASN A 223 8.85 20.73 7.60
N PRO A 224 9.61 19.61 7.61
CA PRO A 224 10.85 19.54 6.83
C PRO A 224 10.58 19.75 5.33
N ILE A 225 9.50 19.18 4.80
CA ILE A 225 9.21 19.15 3.36
C ILE A 225 8.69 20.51 2.87
N TRP A 226 7.65 21.04 3.54
CA TRP A 226 6.91 22.23 3.08
C TRP A 226 6.92 23.41 4.06
N GLY A 227 7.56 23.28 5.21
CA GLY A 227 7.54 24.33 6.24
C GLY A 227 6.12 24.68 6.68
N SER A 228 5.81 25.99 6.72
CA SER A 228 4.47 26.52 7.00
C SER A 228 3.53 26.54 5.78
N HIS A 229 3.99 26.11 4.60
CA HIS A 229 3.23 26.15 3.34
C HIS A 229 2.53 24.82 3.01
N SER A 230 2.46 23.89 3.95
CA SER A 230 1.77 22.61 3.73
C SER A 230 0.28 22.85 3.43
N SER A 231 -0.24 22.09 2.47
CA SER A 231 -1.66 22.05 2.14
C SER A 231 -2.47 21.12 3.05
N ALA A 232 -1.80 20.46 4.01
CA ALA A 232 -2.42 19.48 4.88
C ALA A 232 -3.53 20.12 5.71
N LYS A 233 -4.71 19.50 5.68
CA LYS A 233 -5.88 19.94 6.43
C LYS A 233 -6.12 19.04 7.62
N GLN A 234 -6.45 19.64 8.76
CA GLN A 234 -6.78 18.95 10.00
C GLN A 234 -8.25 18.50 10.02
N GLU A 235 -8.59 17.65 9.05
CA GLU A 235 -9.93 17.07 8.85
C GLU A 235 -9.81 15.54 8.90
N GLY A 236 -10.86 14.86 9.37
CA GLY A 236 -10.89 13.42 9.55
C GLY A 236 -12.16 12.77 9.06
N ILE A 237 -12.11 11.44 8.96
CA ILE A 237 -13.26 10.59 8.74
C ILE A 237 -13.16 9.36 9.62
N MET A 238 -14.27 9.03 10.26
CA MET A 238 -14.44 7.85 11.09
C MET A 238 -15.37 6.88 10.38
N ILE A 239 -14.98 5.61 10.35
CA ILE A 239 -15.66 4.58 9.57
C ILE A 239 -15.83 3.35 10.43
N TYR A 240 -17.08 2.90 10.57
CA TYR A 240 -17.43 1.71 11.34
C TYR A 240 -18.68 1.06 10.75
N ARG A 241 -18.96 -0.17 11.17
CA ARG A 241 -20.16 -0.91 10.75
C ARG A 241 -21.17 -0.99 11.90
N ARG A 242 -22.43 -1.11 11.52
CA ARG A 242 -23.51 -1.51 12.43
C ARG A 242 -24.21 -2.75 11.93
N TYR A 243 -24.64 -3.60 12.85
CA TYR A 243 -25.24 -4.90 12.54
C TYR A 243 -26.63 -5.02 13.15
N TYR A 244 -27.46 -5.81 12.46
CA TYR A 244 -28.81 -6.13 12.93
C TYR A 244 -28.80 -6.93 14.23
N SER A 245 -27.78 -7.78 14.43
CA SER A 245 -27.62 -8.63 15.60
C SER A 245 -26.15 -8.96 15.89
N GLU A 246 -25.87 -9.39 17.12
CA GLU A 246 -24.55 -9.90 17.51
C GLU A 246 -24.16 -11.15 16.72
N GLU A 247 -25.14 -11.97 16.30
CA GLU A 247 -24.87 -13.12 15.43
C GLU A 247 -24.33 -12.67 14.07
N ASP A 248 -24.91 -11.63 13.48
CA ASP A 248 -24.43 -11.08 12.21
C ASP A 248 -23.04 -10.44 12.36
N LYS A 249 -22.80 -9.72 13.47
CA LYS A 249 -21.48 -9.16 13.80
C LYS A 249 -20.42 -10.26 13.93
N SER A 250 -20.69 -11.32 14.68
CA SER A 250 -19.75 -12.42 14.90
C SER A 250 -19.38 -13.21 13.63
N LYS A 251 -20.23 -13.13 12.60
CA LYS A 251 -20.00 -13.74 11.28
C LYS A 251 -19.21 -12.83 10.34
N ASP A 252 -19.08 -11.54 10.65
CA ASP A 252 -18.25 -10.62 9.86
C ASP A 252 -16.78 -10.82 10.25
N SER A 253 -16.05 -11.51 9.39
CA SER A 253 -14.60 -11.69 9.52
C SER A 253 -13.80 -10.62 8.77
N GLU A 254 -14.44 -9.66 8.09
CA GLU A 254 -13.73 -8.63 7.34
C GLU A 254 -13.22 -7.53 8.27
N SER A 255 -11.90 -7.37 8.38
CA SER A 255 -11.32 -6.22 9.07
C SER A 255 -11.61 -4.90 8.34
N LEU A 256 -11.71 -3.81 9.10
CA LEU A 256 -11.83 -2.47 8.54
C LEU A 256 -10.46 -1.94 8.13
N TYR A 257 -10.18 -1.95 6.83
CA TYR A 257 -8.87 -1.60 6.26
C TYR A 257 -8.74 -0.11 5.85
N PHE A 258 -9.74 0.73 6.11
CA PHE A 258 -9.74 2.12 5.62
C PHE A 258 -8.59 2.96 6.19
N SER A 259 -8.22 2.69 7.44
CA SER A 259 -7.11 3.30 8.15
C SER A 259 -5.76 2.67 7.84
N ASP A 260 -5.70 1.61 7.04
CA ASP A 260 -4.46 0.92 6.70
C ASP A 260 -3.83 1.66 5.50
N LEU A 261 -2.93 2.59 5.80
CA LEU A 261 -2.40 3.52 4.79
C LEU A 261 -1.35 2.93 3.85
N SER A 262 -0.86 1.71 4.13
CA SER A 262 -0.02 0.94 3.22
C SER A 262 -0.82 -0.21 2.64
N LYS A 263 -0.61 -0.52 1.35
CA LYS A 263 -1.17 -1.75 0.78
C LYS A 263 -0.31 -2.91 1.22
N SER A 264 -0.78 -3.68 2.20
CA SER A 264 0.02 -4.73 2.84
C SER A 264 -0.04 -6.08 2.14
N PHE A 265 -0.88 -6.25 1.12
CA PHE A 265 -1.27 -7.59 0.65
C PHE A 265 -0.08 -8.44 0.18
N PHE A 266 0.93 -7.83 -0.47
CA PHE A 266 2.13 -8.54 -0.94
C PHE A 266 3.43 -8.10 -0.25
N MET A 267 3.37 -7.11 0.65
CA MET A 267 4.58 -6.52 1.20
C MET A 267 5.40 -7.51 2.03
N ASN A 268 4.72 -8.32 2.84
CA ASN A 268 5.38 -9.31 3.69
C ASN A 268 6.01 -10.43 2.85
N ASP A 269 5.33 -10.86 1.78
CA ASP A 269 5.85 -11.89 0.87
C ASP A 269 7.09 -11.39 0.12
N LEU A 270 7.03 -10.16 -0.39
CA LEU A 270 8.18 -9.52 -1.05
C LEU A 270 9.36 -9.37 -0.08
N GLN A 271 9.10 -8.95 1.15
CA GLN A 271 10.13 -8.82 2.19
C GLN A 271 10.79 -10.17 2.48
N MET A 272 10.00 -11.24 2.64
CA MET A 272 10.52 -12.59 2.87
C MET A 272 11.44 -13.05 1.73
N ILE A 273 11.02 -12.86 0.47
CA ILE A 273 11.85 -13.23 -0.69
C ILE A 273 13.13 -12.38 -0.75
N ILE A 274 13.04 -11.07 -0.45
CA ILE A 274 14.21 -10.19 -0.39
C ILE A 274 15.23 -10.69 0.64
N GLU A 275 14.78 -11.09 1.83
CA GLU A 275 15.65 -11.59 2.91
C GLU A 275 16.34 -12.89 2.51
N GLU A 276 15.59 -13.85 1.96
CA GLU A 276 16.11 -15.15 1.54
C GLU A 276 17.11 -15.06 0.38
N VAL A 277 16.84 -14.19 -0.61
CA VAL A 277 17.79 -13.95 -1.72
C VAL A 277 19.02 -13.18 -1.21
N SER A 278 18.85 -12.21 -0.31
CA SER A 278 19.97 -11.44 0.27
C SER A 278 20.91 -12.31 1.12
N ALA A 279 20.36 -13.31 1.82
CA ALA A 279 21.12 -14.27 2.60
C ALA A 279 21.82 -15.36 1.75
N ASN A 280 21.67 -15.34 0.41
CA ASN A 280 22.08 -16.42 -0.49
C ASN A 280 21.45 -17.78 -0.14
N HIS A 281 20.27 -17.78 0.48
CA HIS A 281 19.54 -18.99 0.83
C HIS A 281 18.60 -19.44 -0.30
N TYR A 282 18.19 -18.53 -1.18
CA TYR A 282 17.27 -18.75 -2.28
C TYR A 282 17.85 -18.33 -3.64
N GLY A 283 17.51 -19.06 -4.71
CA GLY A 283 17.78 -18.69 -6.10
C GLY A 283 18.93 -19.44 -6.77
N THR A 284 19.63 -20.31 -6.04
CA THR A 284 20.86 -20.97 -6.50
C THR A 284 20.84 -22.50 -6.36
N LYS A 285 19.94 -23.06 -5.55
CA LYS A 285 19.97 -24.50 -5.20
C LYS A 285 18.90 -25.29 -5.97
N GLY A 286 17.66 -24.79 -6.01
CA GLY A 286 16.53 -25.47 -6.64
C GLY A 286 16.24 -24.99 -8.07
N SER A 287 15.75 -25.89 -8.94
CA SER A 287 15.26 -25.53 -10.28
C SER A 287 14.11 -24.51 -10.21
N MET A 288 13.22 -24.66 -9.23
CA MET A 288 12.11 -23.76 -8.98
C MET A 288 12.58 -22.37 -8.54
N GLU A 289 13.52 -22.29 -7.59
CA GLU A 289 14.09 -21.02 -7.14
C GLU A 289 14.75 -20.26 -8.30
N LYS A 290 15.50 -20.98 -9.15
CA LYS A 290 16.12 -20.42 -10.36
C LYS A 290 15.07 -19.93 -11.35
N ALA A 291 13.98 -20.66 -11.53
CA ALA A 291 12.87 -20.25 -12.40
C ALA A 291 12.18 -18.97 -11.89
N VAL A 292 12.06 -18.79 -10.58
CA VAL A 292 11.53 -17.55 -9.97
C VAL A 292 12.50 -16.38 -10.19
N ILE A 293 13.79 -16.56 -9.94
CA ILE A 293 14.81 -15.53 -10.24
C ILE A 293 14.81 -15.17 -11.74
N ASP A 294 14.72 -16.17 -12.61
CA ASP A 294 14.60 -15.98 -14.05
C ASP A 294 13.32 -15.23 -14.43
N TYR A 295 12.19 -15.51 -13.76
CA TYR A 295 10.97 -14.75 -13.98
C TYR A 295 11.14 -13.26 -13.63
N ILE A 296 11.73 -12.99 -12.46
CA ILE A 296 11.96 -11.62 -11.96
C ILE A 296 12.89 -10.84 -12.90
N VAL A 297 14.00 -11.45 -13.31
CA VAL A 297 15.01 -10.81 -14.17
C VAL A 297 14.59 -10.80 -15.65
N GLY A 298 13.59 -11.59 -16.05
CA GLY A 298 13.22 -11.82 -17.45
C GLY A 298 12.92 -10.53 -18.22
N ALA A 299 12.11 -9.63 -17.66
CA ALA A 299 11.78 -8.37 -18.31
C ALA A 299 13.03 -7.48 -18.52
N TYR A 300 13.92 -7.44 -17.53
CA TYR A 300 15.19 -6.73 -17.65
C TYR A 300 16.08 -7.37 -18.73
N ALA A 301 16.21 -8.70 -18.75
CA ALA A 301 17.00 -9.39 -19.76
C ALA A 301 16.46 -9.22 -21.20
N GLU A 302 15.15 -9.05 -21.37
CA GLU A 302 14.52 -8.81 -22.68
C GLU A 302 14.89 -7.43 -23.24
N GLU A 303 15.06 -6.43 -22.37
CA GLU A 303 15.48 -5.08 -22.75
C GLU A 303 16.99 -4.96 -23.00
N TYR A 304 17.79 -5.83 -22.37
CA TYR A 304 19.26 -5.86 -22.50
C TYR A 304 19.78 -7.19 -23.05
N PRO A 305 19.34 -7.63 -24.25
CA PRO A 305 19.70 -8.95 -24.79
C PRO A 305 21.20 -9.10 -25.05
N GLN A 306 21.91 -8.00 -25.32
CA GLN A 306 23.36 -7.96 -25.51
C GLN A 306 24.17 -8.40 -24.29
N GLU A 307 23.58 -8.38 -23.09
CA GLU A 307 24.27 -8.80 -21.86
C GLU A 307 24.26 -10.33 -21.70
N GLY A 308 23.54 -11.07 -22.55
CA GLY A 308 23.52 -12.53 -22.56
C GLY A 308 23.05 -13.14 -21.24
N ARG A 309 22.33 -12.37 -20.41
CA ARG A 309 21.96 -12.73 -19.03
C ARG A 309 20.87 -13.78 -18.92
N MET A 310 20.22 -14.15 -20.03
CA MET A 310 19.19 -15.19 -20.03
C MET A 310 19.14 -15.94 -21.37
N ASP A 311 18.96 -17.26 -21.28
CA ASP A 311 18.58 -18.10 -22.41
C ASP A 311 17.05 -18.22 -22.43
N PHE A 312 16.40 -17.37 -23.22
CA PHE A 312 14.94 -17.34 -23.32
C PHE A 312 14.32 -18.65 -23.83
N ALA A 313 15.09 -19.49 -24.53
CA ALA A 313 14.61 -20.79 -24.99
C ALA A 313 14.49 -21.80 -23.83
N LYS A 314 15.19 -21.57 -22.71
CA LYS A 314 15.17 -22.41 -21.50
C LYS A 314 14.30 -21.83 -20.37
N ARG A 315 13.77 -20.62 -20.55
CA ARG A 315 12.88 -19.99 -19.57
C ARG A 315 11.62 -20.84 -19.44
N VAL A 316 11.24 -21.15 -18.20
CA VAL A 316 9.96 -21.80 -17.91
C VAL A 316 8.83 -20.88 -18.39
N ASN A 317 8.14 -21.29 -19.45
CA ASN A 317 7.01 -20.57 -19.98
C ASN A 317 5.76 -20.98 -19.19
N LEU A 318 5.31 -20.06 -18.33
CA LEU A 318 4.17 -20.22 -17.43
C LEU A 318 2.89 -20.66 -18.17
N ARG A 319 2.71 -20.21 -19.42
CA ARG A 319 1.52 -20.54 -20.22
C ARG A 319 1.56 -21.96 -20.80
N THR A 320 2.74 -22.51 -21.05
CA THR A 320 2.89 -23.85 -21.65
C THR A 320 3.14 -24.92 -20.60
N ALA A 321 3.85 -24.62 -19.50
CA ALA A 321 4.02 -25.51 -18.35
C ALA A 321 2.66 -25.87 -17.69
N TRP A 322 1.70 -24.94 -17.77
CA TRP A 322 0.31 -25.10 -17.31
C TRP A 322 -0.42 -26.33 -17.89
N ASN A 323 0.00 -26.81 -19.05
CA ASN A 323 -0.65 -27.91 -19.75
C ASN A 323 -0.08 -29.30 -19.40
N HIS A 324 1.08 -29.38 -18.74
CA HIS A 324 1.83 -30.64 -18.64
C HIS A 324 2.09 -31.19 -17.21
N ASP A 325 1.99 -30.39 -16.14
CA ASP A 325 2.38 -30.86 -14.79
C ASP A 325 1.21 -31.22 -13.86
N THR A 326 1.46 -31.94 -12.77
CA THR A 326 0.43 -32.49 -11.87
C THR A 326 -0.24 -31.43 -10.97
N LYS A 327 -1.47 -31.72 -10.49
CA LYS A 327 -2.31 -30.76 -9.75
C LYS A 327 -1.70 -30.21 -8.44
N GLU A 328 -0.81 -30.97 -7.79
CA GLU A 328 -0.17 -30.58 -6.53
C GLU A 328 0.95 -29.56 -6.74
N GLU A 329 1.83 -29.77 -7.74
CA GLU A 329 2.89 -28.81 -8.10
C GLU A 329 2.34 -27.46 -8.57
N ARG A 330 1.13 -27.45 -9.17
CA ARG A 330 0.42 -26.23 -9.57
C ARG A 330 -0.08 -25.40 -8.39
N ALA A 331 -0.44 -26.03 -7.27
CA ALA A 331 -0.95 -25.34 -6.08
C ALA A 331 0.19 -24.61 -5.35
N ASP A 332 1.36 -25.23 -5.24
CA ASP A 332 2.57 -24.61 -4.68
C ASP A 332 3.07 -23.46 -5.59
N PHE A 333 2.99 -23.65 -6.91
CA PHE A 333 3.33 -22.64 -7.91
C PHE A 333 2.41 -21.41 -7.86
N LEU A 334 1.09 -21.62 -7.72
CA LEU A 334 0.12 -20.54 -7.63
C LEU A 334 0.22 -19.78 -6.30
N THR A 335 0.48 -20.47 -5.19
CA THR A 335 0.78 -19.80 -3.91
C THR A 335 2.01 -18.89 -4.04
N ALA A 336 3.00 -19.26 -4.86
CA ALA A 336 4.19 -18.46 -5.11
C ALA A 336 4.04 -17.35 -6.17
N ILE A 337 3.11 -17.47 -7.14
CA ILE A 337 3.06 -16.59 -8.34
C ILE A 337 1.73 -15.87 -8.55
N TRP A 338 0.62 -16.25 -7.89
CA TRP A 338 -0.62 -15.46 -7.94
C TRP A 338 -0.42 -14.03 -7.37
N ILE A 339 0.66 -13.85 -6.60
CA ILE A 339 1.23 -12.59 -6.14
C ILE A 339 1.65 -11.64 -7.29
N PHE A 340 2.02 -12.17 -8.46
CA PHE A 340 2.83 -11.43 -9.43
C PHE A 340 2.08 -10.86 -10.64
N SER A 341 0.90 -11.36 -11.00
CA SER A 341 0.34 -11.10 -12.35
C SER A 341 -0.78 -10.07 -12.43
N CYS A 342 -1.30 -9.55 -11.30
CA CYS A 342 -2.55 -8.76 -11.33
C CYS A 342 -2.43 -7.25 -11.07
N HIS A 343 -1.24 -6.66 -10.84
CA HIS A 343 -1.14 -5.22 -10.53
C HIS A 343 -0.41 -4.34 -11.57
N LEU A 344 0.26 -4.92 -12.58
CA LEU A 344 1.04 -4.15 -13.55
C LEU A 344 0.22 -3.44 -14.64
N LEU A 345 -1.11 -3.61 -14.68
CA LEU A 345 -1.95 -3.10 -15.78
C LEU A 345 -3.06 -2.12 -15.40
N GLU A 346 -3.42 -1.95 -14.13
CA GLU A 346 -4.46 -0.99 -13.75
C GLU A 346 -4.11 -0.32 -12.41
N ASN A 347 -3.59 0.92 -12.50
CA ASN A 347 -3.86 2.08 -11.62
C ASN A 347 -2.63 2.96 -11.31
N GLY A 348 -2.70 4.23 -11.73
CA GLY A 348 -2.28 5.43 -10.96
C GLY A 348 -0.81 5.69 -10.58
N LEU A 349 0.16 4.81 -10.84
CA LEU A 349 1.48 4.88 -10.20
C LEU A 349 2.67 5.41 -11.03
N ARG A 350 2.45 5.89 -12.26
CA ARG A 350 3.56 6.38 -13.12
C ARG A 350 4.37 7.51 -12.50
N ASN A 351 3.76 8.36 -11.66
CA ASN A 351 4.39 9.62 -11.24
C ASN A 351 5.28 9.52 -10.01
N ILE A 352 5.01 8.63 -9.04
CA ILE A 352 5.89 8.44 -7.87
C ILE A 352 7.08 7.54 -8.24
N CYS A 353 6.86 6.56 -9.11
CA CYS A 353 7.87 5.62 -9.61
C CYS A 353 9.00 6.30 -10.39
N LEU A 354 8.68 7.28 -11.22
CA LEU A 354 9.70 8.01 -11.99
C LEU A 354 10.54 8.93 -11.09
N LEU A 355 10.00 9.44 -9.98
CA LEU A 355 10.66 10.44 -9.13
C LEU A 355 11.67 9.91 -8.13
N LEU A 356 11.45 8.71 -7.61
CA LEU A 356 12.42 8.05 -6.73
C LEU A 356 13.60 7.44 -7.52
N CYS A 357 13.50 7.46 -8.85
CA CYS A 357 14.47 6.88 -9.78
C CYS A 357 15.50 7.92 -10.27
N SER A 358 16.32 8.49 -9.39
CA SER A 358 17.48 9.31 -9.81
C SER A 358 18.63 8.42 -10.33
N ASN A 359 18.77 7.20 -9.82
CA ASN A 359 19.76 6.22 -10.29
C ASN A 359 19.22 5.21 -11.30
N TRP A 360 17.91 5.25 -11.60
CA TRP A 360 17.24 4.31 -12.51
C TRP A 360 16.83 4.94 -13.86
N GLN A 361 17.08 6.23 -14.07
CA GLN A 361 16.82 6.91 -15.35
C GLN A 361 17.63 6.35 -16.53
N LEU A 362 18.78 5.70 -16.28
CA LEU A 362 19.53 5.00 -17.33
C LEU A 362 18.85 3.68 -17.77
N ILE A 363 17.98 3.11 -16.94
CA ILE A 363 17.28 1.85 -17.21
C ILE A 363 15.91 2.14 -17.87
N TRP A 364 15.16 3.13 -17.38
CA TRP A 364 13.75 3.31 -17.78
C TRP A 364 13.47 4.44 -18.78
N ALA A 365 14.44 5.30 -19.13
CA ALA A 365 14.22 6.40 -20.09
C ALA A 365 14.10 5.97 -21.57
N ARG A 366 14.10 4.66 -21.87
CA ARG A 366 14.02 4.14 -23.24
C ARG A 366 13.06 2.96 -23.43
N ILE A 367 11.93 2.95 -22.70
CA ILE A 367 10.78 2.10 -23.12
C ILE A 367 10.30 2.57 -24.51
N PRO A 368 10.29 1.72 -25.55
CA PRO A 368 9.84 2.10 -26.88
C PRO A 368 8.33 2.35 -26.93
N LYS A 369 7.93 3.22 -27.86
CA LYS A 369 6.53 3.54 -28.28
C LYS A 369 5.60 2.33 -28.50
N ARG A 370 6.09 1.08 -28.55
CA ARG A 370 5.30 -0.14 -28.77
C ARG A 370 4.40 -0.55 -27.61
N ALA A 371 4.70 -0.17 -26.37
CA ALA A 371 3.78 -0.37 -25.24
C ALA A 371 2.49 0.48 -25.38
N VAL A 372 2.54 1.58 -26.13
CA VAL A 372 1.40 2.46 -26.45
C VAL A 372 0.60 1.92 -27.64
N GLU A 373 1.24 1.28 -28.62
CA GLU A 373 0.56 0.65 -29.79
C GLU A 373 -0.22 -0.62 -29.42
N ILE A 374 0.22 -1.38 -28.42
CA ILE A 374 -0.55 -2.51 -27.88
C ILE A 374 -1.82 -2.01 -27.13
N PHE A 375 -1.73 -0.83 -26.52
CA PHE A 375 -2.86 -0.18 -25.83
C PHE A 375 -3.92 0.36 -26.81
N SER A 376 -3.54 0.85 -27.99
CA SER A 376 -4.48 1.30 -29.03
C SER A 376 -5.20 0.13 -29.74
N LEU A 377 -4.53 -1.01 -29.89
CA LEU A 377 -5.12 -2.25 -30.42
C LEU A 377 -6.15 -2.88 -29.46
N LEU A 378 -5.90 -2.86 -28.15
CA LEU A 378 -6.81 -3.43 -27.14
C LEU A 378 -8.01 -2.52 -26.81
N THR A 379 -7.85 -1.21 -26.91
CA THR A 379 -8.97 -0.25 -26.79
C THR A 379 -9.88 -0.26 -28.03
N GLY A 380 -9.33 -0.50 -29.23
CA GLY A 380 -10.10 -0.72 -30.46
C GLY A 380 -10.92 -2.02 -30.44
N LEU A 381 -10.40 -3.10 -29.85
CA LEU A 381 -11.13 -4.37 -29.71
C LEU A 381 -12.29 -4.30 -28.70
N ARG A 382 -12.20 -3.45 -27.67
CA ARG A 382 -13.31 -3.18 -26.72
C ARG A 382 -14.47 -2.39 -27.35
N ALA A 383 -14.22 -1.63 -28.42
CA ALA A 383 -15.25 -0.90 -29.16
C ALA A 383 -16.05 -1.81 -30.11
N LEU A 384 -15.42 -2.86 -30.65
CA LEU A 384 -16.07 -3.86 -31.52
C LEU A 384 -16.90 -4.89 -30.73
N ALA A 385 -16.56 -5.15 -29.47
CA ALA A 385 -17.31 -6.08 -28.60
C ALA A 385 -18.56 -5.46 -27.94
N LYS A 386 -18.89 -4.19 -28.23
CA LYS A 386 -20.06 -3.46 -27.69
C LYS A 386 -21.10 -3.07 -28.75
N GLN A 387 -21.05 -3.64 -29.96
CA GLN A 387 -22.20 -3.56 -30.85
C GLN A 387 -23.15 -4.75 -30.61
N PRO A 388 -24.43 -4.50 -30.31
CA PRO A 388 -25.39 -5.57 -30.08
C PRO A 388 -25.77 -6.20 -31.42
N TYR A 389 -25.71 -7.52 -31.47
CA TYR A 389 -26.70 -8.30 -32.22
C TYR A 389 -27.69 -8.88 -31.22
#